data_AF-A0AAW0MT09-F1
#
_entry.id   AF-A0AAW0MT09-F1
#
_cell.length_a   1.000
_cell.length_b   1.000
_cell.length_c   1.000
_cell.angle_alpha   90.00
_cell.angle_beta   90.00
_cell.angle_gamma   90.00
#
_symmetry.space_group_name_H-M   'P 1'
#
loop_
_entity.id
_entity.type
_entity.pdbx_description
1 polymer ?
#
loop_
_entity_poly.entity_id
_entity_poly.type
_entity_poly.pdbx_seq_one_letter_code
_entity_poly.pdbx_strand_id
1 'polypeptide(L)'
;MGSVIKCVVYYKENFWRKKVLRKFGCLTVDDTKPDGTVPAIMGFILASKCRELSGLTKEERLKRICEIFSKVLGTDEALHPVHYEEKNWCEEEYSGGCYATYFPPGILTQYGRVLREPFGRLYFAGTETATEWSGYMEGAVEAGERAAREIMCAMGKLHPGQIWKPEPECLDVPALPFITTFWERNMPSVGGLIKFMGVSTFLFVTTAAGLCHWPRCCSCDMKCDTPNLAPNPSESRSDWDGRRWANGIQAQKHLVKTKTTFSQGSGLLLEET
;
A
#
# COMPACT_ATOMS: atom_id res chain seq x y z
N MET A 1 22.05 8.43 12.06
CA MET A 1 21.75 7.17 11.35
C MET A 1 20.85 6.27 12.18
N GLY A 2 20.18 5.30 11.55
CA GLY A 2 19.46 4.24 12.27
C GLY A 2 20.39 3.31 13.06
N SER A 3 19.81 2.51 13.96
CA SER A 3 20.54 1.52 14.77
C SER A 3 20.12 0.10 14.37
N VAL A 4 21.07 -0.74 13.96
CA VAL A 4 20.81 -2.12 13.56
C VAL A 4 22.01 -3.03 13.78
N ILE A 5 21.74 -4.26 14.25
CA ILE A 5 22.67 -5.40 14.17
C ILE A 5 22.11 -6.38 13.13
N LYS A 6 22.87 -6.66 12.08
CA LYS A 6 22.54 -7.74 11.13
C LYS A 6 23.12 -9.03 11.67
N CYS A 7 22.29 -10.05 11.80
CA CYS A 7 22.63 -11.34 12.39
C CYS A 7 22.36 -12.44 11.37
N VAL A 8 23.26 -13.42 11.24
CA VAL A 8 23.11 -14.58 10.35
C VAL A 8 23.44 -15.84 11.14
N VAL A 9 22.43 -16.68 11.33
CA VAL A 9 22.56 -17.96 12.07
C VAL A 9 22.52 -19.10 11.06
N TYR A 10 23.55 -19.94 11.11
CA TYR A 10 23.70 -21.06 10.18
C TYR A 10 23.28 -22.37 10.82
N TYR A 11 22.73 -23.26 10.01
CA TYR A 11 22.25 -24.58 10.43
C TYR A 11 22.78 -25.68 9.51
N LYS A 12 22.68 -26.93 9.99
CA LYS A 12 23.06 -28.10 9.19
C LYS A 12 22.07 -28.35 8.04
N GLU A 13 20.79 -28.08 8.26
CA GLU A 13 19.71 -28.31 7.30
C GLU A 13 18.70 -27.15 7.28
N ASN A 14 18.03 -26.98 6.14
CA ASN A 14 16.93 -26.01 5.94
C ASN A 14 15.60 -26.51 6.54
N PHE A 15 15.58 -26.76 7.85
CA PHE A 15 14.43 -27.38 8.52
C PHE A 15 13.14 -26.54 8.45
N TRP A 16 13.25 -25.21 8.35
CA TRP A 16 12.08 -24.31 8.23
C TRP A 16 11.33 -24.47 6.90
N ARG A 17 12.02 -24.83 5.81
CA ARG A 17 11.38 -25.06 4.50
C ARG A 17 10.47 -26.29 4.53
N LYS A 18 10.83 -27.31 5.32
CA LYS A 18 10.05 -28.54 5.48
C LYS A 18 8.69 -28.30 6.16
N LYS A 19 8.55 -27.24 6.95
CA LYS A 19 7.34 -26.93 7.73
C LYS A 19 6.38 -25.92 7.08
N VAL A 20 6.60 -25.53 5.82
CA VAL A 20 5.75 -24.55 5.07
C VAL A 20 5.49 -23.27 5.89
N LEU A 21 6.45 -22.86 6.72
CA LEU A 21 6.35 -21.59 7.41
C LEU A 21 6.82 -20.48 6.45
N ARG A 22 5.90 -20.03 5.60
CA ARG A 22 5.95 -18.70 4.97
C ARG A 22 5.74 -17.58 6.00
N LYS A 23 5.68 -17.90 7.29
CA LYS A 23 5.58 -16.95 8.40
C LYS A 23 6.97 -16.73 9.00
N PHE A 24 7.88 -16.20 8.18
CA PHE A 24 8.99 -15.46 8.77
C PHE A 24 8.40 -14.23 9.45
N GLY A 25 8.74 -14.02 10.72
CA GLY A 25 8.45 -12.75 11.38
C GLY A 25 9.05 -11.61 10.54
N CYS A 26 8.41 -10.45 10.58
CA CYS A 26 8.60 -9.24 9.76
C CYS A 26 10.06 -8.81 9.42
N LEU A 27 11.10 -9.39 10.03
CA LEU A 27 12.50 -8.94 9.95
C LEU A 27 13.53 -10.06 9.75
N THR A 28 13.10 -11.28 9.41
CA THR A 28 14.00 -12.41 9.12
C THR A 28 13.77 -12.93 7.71
N VAL A 29 14.85 -13.33 7.03
CA VAL A 29 14.81 -13.88 5.67
C VAL A 29 15.72 -15.11 5.60
N ASP A 30 15.32 -16.09 4.80
CA ASP A 30 16.18 -17.22 4.43
C ASP A 30 17.39 -16.70 3.64
N ASP A 31 18.60 -16.94 4.17
CA ASP A 31 19.90 -16.53 3.57
C ASP A 31 20.70 -17.75 3.07
N THR A 32 20.01 -18.87 2.86
CA THR A 32 20.55 -20.06 2.21
C THR A 32 21.02 -19.70 0.81
N LYS A 33 22.17 -20.25 0.42
CA LYS A 33 22.71 -20.00 -0.92
C LYS A 33 21.78 -20.55 -2.01
N PRO A 34 21.80 -19.99 -3.24
CA PRO A 34 20.88 -20.39 -4.32
C PRO A 34 20.98 -21.87 -4.70
N ASP A 35 22.15 -22.48 -4.54
CA ASP A 35 22.40 -23.92 -4.75
C ASP A 35 21.84 -24.81 -3.62
N GLY A 36 21.18 -24.21 -2.62
CA GLY A 36 20.62 -24.89 -1.46
C GLY A 36 21.65 -25.23 -0.37
N THR A 37 22.92 -24.89 -0.59
CA THR A 37 23.98 -25.10 0.40
C THR A 37 23.98 -24.01 1.46
N VAL A 38 24.64 -24.30 2.59
CA VAL A 38 24.81 -23.37 3.71
C VAL A 38 23.47 -22.80 4.22
N PRO A 39 22.61 -23.63 4.83
CA PRO A 39 21.36 -23.20 5.46
C PRO A 39 21.58 -22.05 6.43
N ALA A 40 20.88 -20.94 6.24
CA ALA A 40 21.01 -19.77 7.11
C ALA A 40 19.71 -18.98 7.25
N ILE A 41 19.51 -18.41 8.43
CA ILE A 41 18.48 -17.41 8.69
C ILE A 41 19.17 -16.09 9.00
N MET A 42 18.92 -15.10 8.16
CA MET A 42 19.31 -13.71 8.42
C MET A 42 18.20 -13.01 9.20
N GLY A 43 18.57 -12.19 10.17
CA GLY A 43 17.66 -11.35 10.93
C GLY A 43 18.26 -10.01 11.33
N PHE A 44 17.40 -9.07 11.67
CA PHE A 44 17.80 -7.75 12.14
C PHE A 44 17.37 -7.51 13.59
N ILE A 45 18.30 -7.04 14.42
CA ILE A 45 17.99 -6.42 15.70
C ILE A 45 17.88 -4.92 15.46
N LEU A 46 16.68 -4.35 15.59
CA LEU A 46 16.40 -2.97 15.18
C LEU A 46 16.32 -1.97 16.33
N ALA A 47 16.65 -0.71 16.02
CA ALA A 47 16.31 0.49 16.77
C ALA A 47 16.65 0.41 18.28
N SER A 48 15.67 0.55 19.16
CA SER A 48 15.88 0.47 20.62
C SER A 48 16.44 -0.87 21.05
N LYS A 49 16.02 -1.97 20.41
CA LYS A 49 16.53 -3.32 20.71
C LYS A 49 17.98 -3.49 20.30
N CYS A 50 18.42 -2.85 19.23
CA CYS A 50 19.84 -2.82 18.89
C CYS A 50 20.65 -2.23 20.06
N ARG A 51 20.28 -1.03 20.52
CA ARG A 51 20.99 -0.35 21.62
C ARG A 51 20.94 -1.13 22.95
N GLU A 52 19.78 -1.70 23.27
CA GLU A 52 19.60 -2.53 24.48
C GLU A 52 20.48 -3.79 24.46
N LEU A 53 20.59 -4.44 23.30
CA LEU A 53 21.29 -5.72 23.17
C LEU A 53 22.76 -5.58 22.74
N SER A 54 23.23 -4.38 22.36
CA SER A 54 24.63 -4.11 22.06
C SER A 54 25.55 -4.34 23.26
N GLY A 55 25.06 -4.19 24.51
CA GLY A 55 25.83 -4.45 25.71
C GLY A 55 26.05 -5.92 26.07
N LEU A 56 25.36 -6.84 25.37
CA LEU A 56 25.52 -8.29 25.57
C LEU A 56 26.73 -8.84 24.81
N THR A 57 27.17 -10.05 25.14
CA THR A 57 28.14 -10.76 24.29
C THR A 57 27.50 -11.31 23.01
N LYS A 58 28.32 -11.66 22.03
CA LYS A 58 27.89 -12.30 20.77
C LYS A 58 27.13 -13.61 21.06
N GLU A 59 27.58 -14.38 22.04
CA GLU A 59 27.00 -15.66 22.44
C GLU A 59 25.65 -15.49 23.14
N GLU A 60 25.51 -14.48 23.99
CA GLU A 60 24.24 -14.15 24.65
C GLU A 60 23.19 -13.69 23.63
N ARG A 61 23.58 -12.90 22.63
CA ARG A 61 22.71 -12.53 21.51
C ARG A 61 22.29 -13.76 20.72
N LEU A 62 23.24 -14.62 20.33
CA LEU A 62 22.96 -15.87 19.61
C LEU A 62 21.95 -16.74 20.38
N LYS A 63 22.16 -16.96 21.68
CA LYS A 63 21.26 -17.77 22.50
C LYS A 63 19.82 -17.23 22.45
N ARG A 64 19.64 -15.92 22.64
CA ARG A 64 18.30 -15.29 22.58
C ARG A 64 17.68 -15.40 21.19
N ILE A 65 18.48 -15.24 20.12
CA ILE A 65 18.01 -15.40 18.74
C ILE A 65 17.52 -16.83 18.51
N CYS A 66 18.30 -17.83 18.89
CA CYS A 66 17.93 -19.25 18.77
C CYS A 66 16.67 -19.60 19.55
N GLU A 67 16.51 -19.09 20.78
CA GLU A 67 15.29 -19.26 21.58
C GLU A 67 14.06 -18.67 20.88
N ILE A 68 14.19 -17.48 20.29
CA ILE A 68 13.12 -16.86 19.49
C ILE A 68 12.81 -17.71 18.25
N PHE A 69 13.84 -18.17 17.52
CA PHE A 69 13.67 -19.00 16.33
C PHE A 69 12.99 -20.33 16.68
N SER A 70 13.38 -21.00 17.77
CA SER A 70 12.71 -22.24 18.21
C SER A 70 11.23 -22.01 18.51
N LYS A 71 10.92 -20.93 19.25
CA LYS A 71 9.53 -20.58 19.58
C LYS A 71 8.68 -20.23 18.36
N VAL A 72 9.24 -19.46 17.41
CA VAL A 72 8.52 -19.01 16.21
C VAL A 72 8.36 -20.13 15.19
N LEU A 73 9.40 -20.96 15.01
CA LEU A 73 9.40 -22.08 14.06
C LEU A 73 8.79 -23.36 14.63
N GLY A 74 8.56 -23.41 15.95
CA GLY A 74 8.03 -24.59 16.64
C GLY A 74 8.94 -25.81 16.49
N THR A 75 10.26 -25.63 16.67
CA THR A 75 11.24 -26.72 16.60
C THR A 75 12.50 -26.42 17.38
N ASP A 76 13.00 -27.42 18.10
CA ASP A 76 14.26 -27.33 18.84
C ASP A 76 15.49 -27.40 17.92
N GLU A 77 15.32 -27.77 16.65
CA GLU A 77 16.39 -27.68 15.64
C GLU A 77 17.00 -26.27 15.56
N ALA A 78 16.20 -25.24 15.82
CA ALA A 78 16.65 -23.86 15.85
C ALA A 78 17.60 -23.53 17.03
N LEU A 79 17.61 -24.36 18.07
CA LEU A 79 18.53 -24.25 19.22
C LEU A 79 19.93 -24.81 18.93
N HIS A 80 20.13 -25.43 17.76
CA HIS A 80 21.36 -26.11 17.39
C HIS A 80 22.03 -25.46 16.15
N PRO A 81 22.47 -24.18 16.24
CA PRO A 81 23.19 -23.54 15.15
C PRO A 81 24.57 -24.18 14.97
N VAL A 82 25.07 -24.22 13.73
CA VAL A 82 26.43 -24.68 13.41
C VAL A 82 27.43 -23.53 13.30
N HIS A 83 26.94 -22.31 13.05
CA HIS A 83 27.76 -21.11 12.97
C HIS A 83 26.92 -19.84 13.21
N TYR A 84 27.57 -18.74 13.56
CA TYR A 84 26.91 -17.45 13.79
C TYR A 84 27.80 -16.26 13.42
N GLU A 85 27.26 -15.36 12.60
CA GLU A 85 27.88 -14.06 12.31
C GLU A 85 26.95 -12.89 12.60
N GLU A 86 27.54 -11.79 13.03
CA GLU A 86 26.80 -10.55 13.24
C GLU A 86 27.66 -9.32 12.92
N LYS A 87 26.99 -8.22 12.56
CA LYS A 87 27.61 -6.91 12.41
C LYS A 87 26.74 -5.85 13.07
N ASN A 88 27.28 -5.20 14.10
CA ASN A 88 26.69 -4.02 14.70
C ASN A 88 27.12 -2.78 13.91
N TRP A 89 26.19 -2.17 13.16
CA TRP A 89 26.50 -1.00 12.35
C TRP A 89 26.62 0.29 13.17
N CYS A 90 26.16 0.29 14.42
CA CYS A 90 26.30 1.45 15.31
C CYS A 90 27.75 1.70 15.75
N GLU A 91 28.60 0.69 15.67
CA GLU A 91 30.02 0.76 16.07
C GLU A 91 30.94 1.19 14.91
N GLU A 92 30.41 1.28 13.69
CA GLU A 92 31.19 1.67 12.52
C GLU A 92 31.39 3.19 12.47
N GLU A 93 32.58 3.65 12.86
CA GLU A 93 32.94 5.08 12.91
C GLU A 93 32.63 5.83 11.60
N TYR A 94 32.92 5.21 10.45
CA TYR A 94 32.73 5.83 9.13
C TYR A 94 31.32 5.69 8.54
N SER A 95 30.40 5.02 9.24
CA SER A 95 28.99 4.92 8.82
C SER A 95 28.06 5.59 9.83
N GLY A 96 28.36 5.50 11.12
CA GLY A 96 27.53 6.02 12.22
C GLY A 96 26.23 5.24 12.47
N GLY A 97 25.96 4.18 11.71
CA GLY A 97 24.75 3.36 11.77
C GLY A 97 24.26 2.92 10.39
N CYS A 98 23.11 2.23 10.36
CA CYS A 98 22.46 1.76 9.13
C CYS A 98 20.93 1.77 9.26
N TYR A 99 20.17 1.70 8.16
CA TYR A 99 20.64 1.69 6.75
C TYR A 99 20.95 3.09 6.23
N ALA A 100 20.15 4.06 6.64
CA ALA A 100 20.17 5.42 6.11
C ALA A 100 20.01 6.45 7.22
N THR A 101 20.20 7.72 6.85
CA THR A 101 19.83 8.86 7.69
C THR A 101 18.30 8.93 7.86
N TYR A 102 17.84 9.26 9.07
CA TYR A 102 16.44 9.59 9.33
C TYR A 102 16.32 11.04 9.77
N PHE A 103 15.17 11.65 9.51
CA PHE A 103 14.90 13.05 9.85
C PHE A 103 14.01 13.12 11.10
N PRO A 104 14.49 13.69 12.22
CA PRO A 104 13.64 14.04 13.35
C PRO A 104 12.53 15.03 12.94
N PRO A 105 11.44 15.14 13.73
CA PRO A 105 10.35 16.07 13.45
C PRO A 105 10.83 17.50 13.18
N GLY A 106 10.33 18.10 12.10
CA GLY A 106 10.65 19.48 11.69
C GLY A 106 11.94 19.65 10.89
N ILE A 107 12.87 18.69 10.89
CA ILE A 107 14.17 18.86 10.21
C ILE A 107 14.01 18.86 8.68
N LEU A 108 13.21 17.94 8.13
CA LEU A 108 13.04 17.84 6.68
C LEU A 108 12.41 19.10 6.08
N THR A 109 11.43 19.72 6.75
CA THR A 109 10.76 20.93 6.26
C THR A 109 11.63 22.19 6.41
N GLN A 110 12.46 22.26 7.43
CA GLN A 110 13.36 23.39 7.65
C GLN A 110 14.63 23.33 6.77
N TYR A 111 15.21 22.13 6.60
CA TYR A 111 16.54 21.96 6.01
C TYR A 111 16.58 21.01 4.80
N GLY A 112 15.50 20.31 4.46
CA GLY A 112 15.53 19.30 3.40
C GLY A 112 15.92 19.83 2.02
N ARG A 113 15.62 21.10 1.72
CA ARG A 113 15.94 21.74 0.44
C ARG A 113 17.44 21.84 0.16
N VAL A 114 18.28 21.92 1.21
CA VAL A 114 19.73 22.12 1.06
C VAL A 114 20.51 20.80 1.02
N LEU A 115 19.83 19.65 1.16
CA LEU A 115 20.46 18.33 1.31
C LEU A 115 21.43 17.96 0.19
N ARG A 116 21.17 18.47 -1.02
CA ARG A 116 21.97 18.25 -2.24
C ARG A 116 22.34 19.55 -2.95
N GLU A 117 22.20 20.69 -2.27
CA GLU A 117 22.58 22.00 -2.83
C GLU A 117 24.12 22.11 -2.87
N PRO A 118 24.74 22.35 -4.03
CA PRO A 118 26.19 22.49 -4.12
C PRO A 118 26.69 23.70 -3.30
N PHE A 119 27.87 23.57 -2.70
CA PHE A 119 28.56 24.68 -2.03
C PHE A 119 29.86 25.02 -2.76
N GLY A 120 29.82 26.04 -3.61
CA GLY A 120 30.94 26.40 -4.47
C GLY A 120 31.27 25.28 -5.46
N ARG A 121 32.42 24.62 -5.27
CA ARG A 121 32.85 23.46 -6.08
C ARG A 121 32.63 22.11 -5.39
N LEU A 122 31.93 22.10 -4.26
CA LEU A 122 31.55 20.88 -3.54
C LEU A 122 30.15 20.46 -3.99
N TYR A 123 30.04 19.23 -4.48
CA TYR A 123 28.79 18.60 -4.88
C TYR A 123 28.53 17.39 -3.98
N PHE A 124 27.27 17.17 -3.62
CA PHE A 124 26.90 16.16 -2.62
C PHE A 124 26.25 14.95 -3.29
N ALA A 125 26.89 13.79 -3.15
CA ALA A 125 26.36 12.49 -3.52
C ALA A 125 25.91 11.72 -2.27
N GLY A 126 25.93 10.38 -2.32
CA GLY A 126 25.46 9.52 -1.24
C GLY A 126 23.96 9.30 -1.31
N THR A 127 23.52 8.12 -0.89
CA THR A 127 22.13 7.66 -1.09
C THR A 127 21.09 8.60 -0.48
N GLU A 128 21.43 9.31 0.59
CA GLU A 128 20.60 10.33 1.23
C GLU A 128 20.21 11.49 0.29
N THR A 129 21.00 11.74 -0.75
CA THR A 129 20.77 12.82 -1.71
C THR A 129 19.99 12.38 -2.94
N ALA A 130 19.64 11.10 -3.06
CA ALA A 130 18.83 10.56 -4.14
C ALA A 130 17.38 11.08 -4.09
N THR A 131 16.66 10.94 -5.20
CA THR A 131 15.21 11.23 -5.27
C THR A 131 14.37 9.97 -5.31
N GLU A 132 14.92 8.86 -5.80
CA GLU A 132 14.31 7.55 -5.83
C GLU A 132 15.15 6.58 -5.00
N TRP A 133 14.49 5.73 -4.21
CA TRP A 133 15.15 4.72 -3.37
C TRP A 133 16.28 5.25 -2.46
N SER A 134 16.18 6.51 -2.00
CA SER A 134 17.09 7.07 -0.99
C SER A 134 17.19 6.16 0.23
N GLY A 135 18.42 5.85 0.64
CA GLY A 135 18.73 4.90 1.71
C GLY A 135 19.06 3.48 1.22
N TYR A 136 18.99 3.23 -0.08
CA TYR A 136 19.37 1.95 -0.70
C TYR A 136 20.62 2.10 -1.58
N MET A 137 21.16 0.97 -2.03
CA MET A 137 22.25 0.95 -3.01
C MET A 137 21.86 1.65 -4.32
N GLU A 138 20.59 1.50 -4.75
CA GLU A 138 20.04 2.19 -5.91
C GLU A 138 20.18 3.72 -5.81
N GLY A 139 19.74 4.30 -4.69
CA GLY A 139 19.91 5.73 -4.45
C GLY A 139 21.38 6.15 -4.37
N ALA A 140 22.29 5.27 -3.95
CA ALA A 140 23.73 5.58 -3.95
C ALA A 140 24.27 5.74 -5.38
N VAL A 141 23.82 4.89 -6.32
CA VAL A 141 24.15 4.98 -7.74
C VAL A 141 23.54 6.26 -8.33
N GLU A 142 22.22 6.46 -8.17
CA GLU A 142 21.50 7.64 -8.70
C GLU A 142 22.20 8.94 -8.28
N ALA A 143 22.45 9.09 -6.97
CA ALA A 143 23.07 10.29 -6.41
C ALA A 143 24.52 10.48 -6.86
N GLY A 144 25.31 9.39 -6.94
CA GLY A 144 26.71 9.43 -7.37
C GLY A 144 26.83 9.90 -8.81
N GLU A 145 26.04 9.30 -9.71
CA GLU A 145 26.08 9.70 -11.11
C GLU A 145 25.52 11.11 -11.34
N ARG A 146 24.43 11.48 -10.64
CA ARG A 146 23.87 12.84 -10.72
C ARG A 146 24.89 13.87 -10.28
N ALA A 147 25.59 13.67 -9.15
CA ALA A 147 26.64 14.58 -8.70
C ALA A 147 27.81 14.69 -9.71
N ALA A 148 28.22 13.57 -10.33
CA ALA A 148 29.22 13.59 -11.38
C ALA A 148 28.75 14.40 -12.61
N ARG A 149 27.48 14.27 -13.01
CA ARG A 149 26.89 15.04 -14.11
C ARG A 149 26.74 16.53 -13.78
N GLU A 150 26.47 16.89 -12.53
CA GLU A 150 26.49 18.29 -12.07
C GLU A 150 27.88 18.92 -12.27
N ILE A 151 28.95 18.20 -11.91
CA ILE A 151 30.34 18.63 -12.15
C ILE A 151 30.62 18.74 -13.66
N MET A 152 30.24 17.74 -14.46
CA MET A 152 30.42 17.80 -15.92
C MET A 152 29.69 18.98 -16.55
N CYS A 153 28.50 19.32 -16.06
CA CYS A 153 27.75 20.49 -16.49
C CYS A 153 28.49 21.78 -16.14
N ALA A 154 29.02 21.90 -14.92
CA ALA A 154 29.81 23.07 -14.50
C ALA A 154 31.12 23.22 -15.30
N MET A 155 31.69 22.12 -15.79
CA MET A 155 32.85 22.12 -16.70
C MET A 155 32.49 22.42 -18.16
N GLY A 156 31.21 22.65 -18.49
CA GLY A 156 30.75 22.88 -19.86
C GLY A 156 30.77 21.63 -20.76
N LYS A 157 30.87 20.42 -20.18
CA LYS A 157 30.91 19.15 -20.93
C LYS A 157 29.51 18.56 -21.17
N LEU A 158 28.50 19.03 -20.46
CA LEU A 158 27.16 18.45 -20.44
C LEU A 158 26.12 19.57 -20.32
N HIS A 159 24.98 19.42 -21.01
CA HIS A 159 23.89 20.41 -20.94
C HIS A 159 23.11 20.24 -19.63
N PRO A 160 22.62 21.32 -18.97
CA PRO A 160 21.91 21.21 -17.69
C PRO A 160 20.73 20.23 -17.68
N GLY A 161 20.00 20.13 -18.80
CA GLY A 161 18.90 19.17 -18.97
C GLY A 161 19.30 17.69 -19.00
N GLN A 162 20.60 17.37 -18.96
CA GLN A 162 21.12 16.01 -18.93
C GLN A 162 21.66 15.61 -17.56
N ILE A 163 21.58 16.48 -16.54
CA ILE A 163 22.02 16.18 -15.17
C ILE A 163 21.15 15.08 -14.56
N TRP A 164 19.83 15.21 -14.72
CA TRP A 164 18.86 14.22 -14.31
C TRP A 164 18.50 13.36 -15.51
N LYS A 165 18.68 12.05 -15.37
CA LYS A 165 18.38 11.07 -16.41
C LYS A 165 17.50 9.98 -15.83
N PRO A 166 16.40 9.61 -16.51
CA PRO A 166 15.67 8.40 -16.16
C PRO A 166 16.49 7.17 -16.54
N GLU A 167 16.48 6.17 -15.69
CA GLU A 167 17.10 4.87 -15.98
C GLU A 167 16.11 4.00 -16.78
N PRO A 168 16.55 3.30 -17.85
CA PRO A 168 15.73 2.30 -18.52
C PRO A 168 15.33 1.15 -17.58
N GLU A 169 14.14 0.57 -17.79
CA GLU A 169 13.68 -0.56 -16.97
C GLU A 169 14.57 -1.80 -17.16
N CYS A 170 14.89 -2.49 -16.06
CA CYS A 170 15.65 -3.73 -16.07
C CYS A 170 14.79 -4.88 -16.64
N LEU A 171 15.26 -5.48 -17.73
CA LEU A 171 14.56 -6.60 -18.38
C LEU A 171 14.62 -7.91 -17.55
N ASP A 172 15.67 -8.08 -16.74
CA ASP A 172 15.86 -9.28 -15.92
C ASP A 172 15.03 -9.25 -14.63
N VAL A 173 14.67 -8.04 -14.15
CA VAL A 173 13.87 -7.82 -12.94
C VAL A 173 12.78 -6.78 -13.25
N PRO A 174 11.74 -7.14 -14.02
CA PRO A 174 10.70 -6.21 -14.43
C PRO A 174 9.83 -5.77 -13.24
N ALA A 175 9.40 -4.51 -13.25
CA ALA A 175 8.56 -3.95 -12.20
C ALA A 175 7.08 -4.34 -12.44
N LEU A 176 6.54 -5.20 -11.57
CA LEU A 176 5.11 -5.49 -11.59
C LEU A 176 4.32 -4.34 -10.95
N PRO A 177 3.19 -3.92 -11.54
CA PRO A 177 2.40 -2.82 -11.01
C PRO A 177 1.74 -3.19 -9.67
N PHE A 178 1.66 -2.22 -8.75
CA PHE A 178 0.87 -2.37 -7.53
C PHE A 178 -0.63 -2.30 -7.87
N ILE A 179 -1.33 -3.41 -7.70
CA ILE A 179 -2.77 -3.51 -7.98
C ILE A 179 -3.54 -3.45 -6.67
N THR A 180 -4.42 -2.47 -6.53
CA THR A 180 -5.38 -2.38 -5.42
C THR A 180 -6.77 -2.81 -5.86
N THR A 181 -7.40 -3.68 -5.09
CA THR A 181 -8.77 -4.15 -5.30
C THR A 181 -9.80 -3.03 -5.10
N PHE A 182 -11.06 -3.30 -5.45
CA PHE A 182 -12.16 -2.38 -5.16
C PHE A 182 -12.31 -2.15 -3.65
N TRP A 183 -12.25 -3.21 -2.84
CA TRP A 183 -12.48 -3.12 -1.40
C TRP A 183 -11.34 -2.43 -0.66
N GLU A 184 -10.08 -2.64 -1.04
CA GLU A 184 -8.95 -1.91 -0.44
C GLU A 184 -9.06 -0.40 -0.64
N ARG A 185 -9.64 0.03 -1.77
CA ARG A 185 -9.84 1.46 -2.08
C ARG A 185 -11.07 2.06 -1.41
N ASN A 186 -12.14 1.28 -1.27
CA ASN A 186 -13.45 1.80 -0.90
C ASN A 186 -13.92 1.41 0.52
N MET A 187 -13.25 0.47 1.19
CA MET A 187 -13.57 0.18 2.59
C MET A 187 -13.31 1.42 3.45
N PRO A 188 -14.27 1.83 4.29
CA PRO A 188 -14.08 3.01 5.14
C PRO A 188 -13.01 2.72 6.20
N SER A 189 -12.32 3.77 6.63
CA SER A 189 -11.55 3.71 7.87
C SER A 189 -12.47 3.45 9.07
N VAL A 190 -11.92 3.07 10.22
CA VAL A 190 -12.72 2.88 11.46
C VAL A 190 -13.54 4.13 11.78
N GLY A 191 -12.94 5.32 11.68
CA GLY A 191 -13.67 6.59 11.87
C GLY A 191 -14.72 6.85 10.79
N GLY A 192 -14.45 6.46 9.54
CA GLY A 192 -15.41 6.50 8.45
C GLY A 192 -16.61 5.57 8.70
N LEU A 193 -16.37 4.37 9.23
CA LEU A 193 -17.38 3.40 9.58
C LEU A 193 -18.26 3.91 10.73
N ILE A 194 -17.66 4.46 11.79
CA ILE A 194 -18.42 5.06 12.91
C ILE A 194 -19.31 6.21 12.43
N LYS A 195 -18.79 7.07 11.54
CA LYS A 195 -19.59 8.14 10.92
C LYS A 195 -20.73 7.58 10.08
N PHE A 196 -20.46 6.57 9.26
CA PHE A 196 -21.47 5.89 8.46
C PHE A 196 -22.56 5.28 9.34
N MET A 197 -22.18 4.53 10.38
CA MET A 197 -23.11 3.96 11.35
C MET A 197 -23.94 5.05 12.05
N GLY A 198 -23.32 6.17 12.44
CA GLY A 198 -24.00 7.30 13.05
C GLY A 198 -25.05 7.92 12.12
N VAL A 199 -24.69 8.17 10.86
CA VAL A 199 -25.62 8.71 9.86
C VAL A 199 -26.74 7.70 9.53
N SER A 200 -26.40 6.42 9.32
CA SER A 200 -27.40 5.38 9.05
C SER A 200 -28.37 5.22 10.21
N THR A 201 -27.90 5.25 11.45
CA THR A 201 -28.75 5.18 12.64
C THR A 201 -29.65 6.42 12.75
N PHE A 202 -29.11 7.61 12.52
CA PHE A 202 -29.90 8.85 12.51
C PHE A 202 -31.00 8.81 11.45
N LEU A 203 -30.65 8.47 10.20
CA LEU A 203 -31.60 8.33 9.10
C LEU A 203 -32.69 7.31 9.45
N PHE A 204 -32.30 6.15 10.00
CA PHE A 204 -33.24 5.13 10.43
C PHE A 204 -34.23 5.65 11.49
N VAL A 205 -33.75 6.36 12.51
CA VAL A 205 -34.60 6.97 13.54
C VAL A 205 -35.57 8.00 12.93
N THR A 206 -35.10 8.85 12.02
CA THR A 206 -35.96 9.85 11.35
C THR A 206 -37.06 9.19 10.49
N THR A 207 -36.73 8.14 9.75
CA THR A 207 -37.70 7.39 8.95
C THR A 207 -38.73 6.70 9.84
N ALA A 208 -38.29 6.06 10.93
CA ALA A 208 -39.19 5.42 11.89
C ALA A 208 -40.16 6.42 12.54
N ALA A 209 -39.67 7.58 12.98
CA ALA A 209 -40.50 8.63 13.56
C ALA A 209 -41.56 9.17 12.57
N GLY A 210 -41.15 9.39 11.31
CA GLY A 210 -42.06 9.81 10.24
C GLY A 210 -43.18 8.80 9.97
N LEU A 211 -42.85 7.50 9.90
CA LEU A 211 -43.84 6.43 9.74
C LEU A 211 -44.83 6.36 10.92
N CYS A 212 -44.37 6.59 12.15
CA CYS A 212 -45.25 6.63 13.33
C CYS A 212 -46.17 7.86 13.36
N HIS A 213 -45.78 8.98 12.74
CA HIS A 213 -46.62 10.18 12.64
C HIS A 213 -47.57 10.16 11.43
N TRP A 214 -47.27 9.37 10.40
CA TRP A 214 -48.07 9.25 9.17
C TRP A 214 -49.56 8.91 9.40
N PRO A 215 -49.95 7.90 10.21
CA PRO A 215 -51.36 7.58 10.39
C PRO A 215 -52.17 8.62 11.19
N ARG A 216 -51.52 9.63 11.80
CA ARG A 216 -52.22 10.70 12.54
C ARG A 216 -52.64 11.89 11.66
N CYS A 217 -52.09 12.02 10.46
CA CYS A 217 -52.39 13.14 9.56
C CYS A 217 -53.53 12.85 8.56
N CYS A 218 -53.86 11.57 8.31
CA CYS A 218 -54.92 11.19 7.38
C CYS A 218 -56.35 11.19 7.98
N SER A 219 -56.55 11.69 9.21
CA SER A 219 -57.88 11.77 9.85
C SER A 219 -58.50 13.18 9.88
N CYS A 220 -57.94 14.19 9.21
CA CYS A 220 -58.54 15.52 9.15
C CYS A 220 -58.91 15.94 7.72
N ASP A 221 -60.19 16.30 7.58
CA ASP A 221 -60.88 17.02 6.51
C ASP A 221 -61.24 16.32 5.19
N MET A 222 -62.33 15.55 5.25
CA MET A 222 -63.23 15.33 4.12
C MET A 222 -64.68 15.58 4.57
N LYS A 223 -65.11 16.85 4.57
CA LYS A 223 -66.52 17.26 4.51
C LYS A 223 -66.65 18.14 3.27
N CYS A 224 -67.10 17.53 2.17
CA CYS A 224 -68.47 17.66 1.65
C CYS A 224 -68.79 19.10 1.23
N ASP A 225 -68.78 19.34 -0.09
CA ASP A 225 -69.88 20.01 -0.78
C ASP A 225 -69.73 19.79 -2.30
N THR A 226 -70.63 18.98 -2.84
CA THR A 226 -70.94 18.91 -4.28
C THR A 226 -72.33 19.48 -4.47
N PRO A 227 -72.53 20.29 -5.53
CA PRO A 227 -73.77 20.15 -6.28
C PRO A 227 -73.50 19.75 -7.73
N ASN A 228 -74.16 18.67 -8.10
CA ASN A 228 -74.45 18.22 -9.45
C ASN A 228 -74.85 19.38 -10.37
N LEU A 229 -74.47 19.28 -11.65
CA LEU A 229 -75.38 19.45 -12.79
C LEU A 229 -74.64 19.08 -14.09
N ALA A 230 -75.15 18.06 -14.76
CA ALA A 230 -74.92 17.77 -16.17
C ALA A 230 -76.30 17.83 -16.87
N PRO A 231 -76.39 17.77 -18.20
CA PRO A 231 -75.62 18.49 -19.22
C PRO A 231 -76.57 19.16 -20.24
N ASN A 232 -76.08 20.03 -21.12
CA ASN A 232 -76.65 20.11 -22.46
C ASN A 232 -75.69 20.73 -23.50
N PRO A 233 -75.81 20.34 -24.79
CA PRO A 233 -74.78 20.42 -25.81
C PRO A 233 -74.97 21.57 -26.81
N SER A 234 -73.97 21.72 -27.70
CA SER A 234 -73.87 22.64 -28.86
C SER A 234 -73.72 24.13 -28.48
N GLU A 235 -72.79 24.94 -28.99
CA GLU A 235 -71.87 24.82 -30.13
C GLU A 235 -70.80 25.94 -30.03
N SER A 236 -69.64 25.69 -30.64
CA SER A 236 -68.64 26.67 -31.14
C SER A 236 -67.69 27.40 -30.16
N ARG A 237 -66.41 27.01 -30.17
CA ARG A 237 -65.28 27.88 -30.60
C ARG A 237 -63.91 27.20 -30.43
N SER A 238 -63.15 27.23 -31.53
CA SER A 238 -61.69 27.08 -31.68
C SER A 238 -61.02 25.79 -31.18
N ASP A 239 -60.88 24.85 -32.11
CA ASP A 239 -59.77 23.89 -32.16
C ASP A 239 -58.43 24.66 -32.17
N TRP A 240 -57.68 24.54 -31.08
CA TRP A 240 -56.24 24.77 -31.10
C TRP A 240 -55.55 23.42 -31.14
N ASP A 241 -55.01 23.17 -32.33
CA ASP A 241 -54.35 21.95 -32.77
C ASP A 241 -53.11 21.63 -31.92
N GLY A 242 -52.95 20.34 -31.63
CA GLY A 242 -51.89 19.80 -30.79
C GLY A 242 -50.53 19.92 -31.46
N ARG A 243 -49.68 20.80 -30.95
CA ARG A 243 -48.21 20.74 -31.13
C ARG A 243 -47.49 21.70 -30.18
N ARG A 244 -47.16 21.16 -29.01
CA ARG A 244 -46.19 21.57 -27.96
C ARG A 244 -46.83 20.95 -26.72
N TRP A 245 -46.39 19.80 -26.25
CA TRP A 245 -45.20 19.66 -25.41
C TRP A 245 -44.49 18.37 -25.79
N ALA A 246 -43.49 18.50 -26.66
CA ALA A 246 -42.37 17.57 -26.70
C ALA A 246 -41.34 18.06 -25.68
N ASN A 247 -40.73 17.10 -24.99
CA ASN A 247 -39.59 17.20 -24.07
C ASN A 247 -39.96 17.27 -22.58
N GLY A 248 -39.74 16.14 -21.93
CA GLY A 248 -39.73 16.01 -20.48
C GLY A 248 -40.65 14.91 -20.00
N ILE A 249 -40.36 13.66 -20.37
CA ILE A 249 -40.48 12.43 -19.56
C ILE A 249 -40.09 11.30 -20.53
N GLN A 250 -38.78 11.16 -20.73
CA GLN A 250 -38.17 10.01 -21.37
C GLN A 250 -37.63 9.12 -20.26
N ALA A 251 -38.18 7.90 -20.23
CA ALA A 251 -37.52 6.67 -19.81
C ALA A 251 -37.19 6.47 -18.32
N GLN A 252 -38.23 6.15 -17.55
CA GLN A 252 -38.17 5.01 -16.62
C GLN A 252 -39.27 4.03 -17.01
N LYS A 253 -38.87 2.80 -17.36
CA LYS A 253 -39.61 1.52 -17.42
C LYS A 253 -39.33 0.77 -18.72
N HIS A 254 -38.30 -0.08 -18.71
CA HIS A 254 -38.44 -1.42 -19.30
C HIS A 254 -37.69 -2.45 -18.46
N LEU A 255 -38.50 -3.33 -17.86
CA LEU A 255 -38.12 -4.54 -17.14
C LEU A 255 -37.64 -5.63 -18.11
N VAL A 256 -36.56 -6.31 -17.70
CA VAL A 256 -36.38 -7.77 -17.62
C VAL A 256 -37.38 -8.63 -18.43
N LYS A 257 -36.87 -9.35 -19.45
CA LYS A 257 -37.05 -10.82 -19.62
C LYS A 257 -36.24 -11.40 -20.80
N THR A 258 -35.23 -12.21 -20.43
CA THR A 258 -34.82 -13.53 -20.98
C THR A 258 -34.74 -13.79 -22.50
N LYS A 259 -33.56 -14.21 -22.98
CA LYS A 259 -33.40 -15.48 -23.72
C LYS A 259 -31.94 -15.99 -23.72
N THR A 260 -31.84 -17.28 -23.46
CA THR A 260 -30.66 -18.16 -23.38
C THR A 260 -30.42 -18.83 -24.74
N THR A 261 -29.16 -18.91 -25.21
CA THR A 261 -28.61 -19.91 -26.16
C THR A 261 -27.09 -19.77 -26.08
N PHE A 262 -26.36 -20.61 -25.32
CA PHE A 262 -25.76 -21.90 -25.70
C PHE A 262 -24.93 -21.89 -26.99
N SER A 263 -23.60 -21.98 -26.82
CA SER A 263 -22.64 -22.55 -27.78
C SER A 263 -21.51 -23.19 -26.96
N GLN A 264 -21.50 -24.52 -26.96
CA GLN A 264 -20.43 -25.39 -26.49
C GLN A 264 -19.34 -25.55 -27.55
N GLY A 265 -18.15 -25.94 -27.08
CA GLY A 265 -17.03 -26.49 -27.87
C GLY A 265 -15.70 -26.23 -27.15
N SER A 266 -15.42 -26.83 -25.99
CA SER A 266 -14.74 -28.13 -25.76
C SER A 266 -13.40 -28.31 -26.50
N GLY A 267 -12.31 -28.49 -25.73
CA GLY A 267 -11.01 -28.96 -26.23
C GLY A 267 -9.92 -28.98 -25.15
N LEU A 268 -9.94 -30.03 -24.32
CA LEU A 268 -8.86 -30.48 -23.42
C LEU A 268 -7.61 -30.92 -24.20
N LEU A 269 -6.43 -30.77 -23.59
CA LEU A 269 -5.17 -31.58 -23.65
C LEU A 269 -4.15 -30.80 -22.80
N LEU A 270 -3.74 -31.17 -21.57
CA LEU A 270 -2.96 -32.32 -21.12
C LEU A 270 -1.94 -32.83 -22.15
N GLU A 271 -0.66 -32.51 -21.94
CA GLU A 271 0.44 -33.43 -22.18
C GLU A 271 1.61 -33.12 -21.24
N GLU A 272 2.05 -34.17 -20.56
CA GLU A 272 3.29 -34.28 -19.79
C GLU A 272 4.50 -34.28 -20.75
N THR A 273 5.61 -33.68 -20.31
CA THR A 273 6.99 -34.21 -20.41
C THR A 273 7.88 -33.47 -19.44
#